data_AF-D2R2T3-F1
#
_entry.id   AF-D2R2T3-F1
#
_cell.length_a   1.000
_cell.length_b   1.000
_cell.length_c   1.000
_cell.angle_alpha   90.00
_cell.angle_beta   90.00
_cell.angle_gamma   90.00
#
_symmetry.space_group_name_H-M   'P 1'
#
loop_
_entity.id
_entity.type
_entity.pdbx_description
1 polymer ?
#
loop_
_entity_poly.entity_id
_entity_poly.type
_entity_poly.pdbx_seq_one_letter_code
_entity_poly.pdbx_strand_id
1 'polypeptide(L)'
;MFENSLVLLITGTTVLVLAAVALLLSRKRPPTAMTVARARKNFYLRREWLEAKFFQLASQSGKPRGLEWVDVDFESAVSFARDRSTGRLRALVGVTIKFRAVEGGGMEDNPNVGNLRAASAMFFHDGTEWSTDGKAILNLNPTQAIEHFSRELELVE
;
A
#
# COMPACT_ATOMS: atom_id res chain seq x y z
N MET A 1 60.45 -11.13 -12.26
CA MET A 1 59.22 -11.95 -12.46
C MET A 1 58.16 -11.72 -11.38
N PHE A 2 58.51 -11.25 -10.17
CA PHE A 2 57.56 -10.99 -9.08
C PHE A 2 56.78 -9.66 -9.16
N GLU A 3 57.32 -8.62 -9.82
CA GLU A 3 56.68 -7.30 -9.88
C GLU A 3 55.38 -7.30 -10.72
N ASN A 4 55.36 -8.01 -11.86
CA ASN A 4 54.17 -8.07 -12.71
C ASN A 4 52.99 -8.80 -12.03
N SER A 5 53.27 -9.82 -11.21
CA SER A 5 52.24 -10.56 -10.47
C SER A 5 51.58 -9.71 -9.39
N LEU A 6 52.34 -8.81 -8.74
CA LEU A 6 51.81 -7.88 -7.74
C LEU A 6 50.92 -6.81 -8.39
N VAL A 7 51.33 -6.25 -9.54
CA VAL A 7 50.53 -5.26 -10.28
C VAL A 7 49.22 -5.85 -10.80
N LEU A 8 49.23 -7.11 -11.27
CA LEU A 8 48.03 -7.83 -11.72
C LEU A 8 47.04 -8.11 -10.57
N LEU A 9 47.54 -8.43 -9.37
CA LEU A 9 46.69 -8.63 -8.20
C LEU A 9 46.01 -7.35 -7.72
N ILE A 10 46.74 -6.22 -7.69
CA ILE A 10 46.25 -4.91 -7.26
C ILE A 10 45.20 -4.36 -8.24
N THR A 11 45.45 -4.51 -9.55
CA THR A 11 44.49 -4.10 -10.58
C THR A 11 43.22 -4.94 -10.54
N GLY A 12 43.34 -6.27 -10.37
CA GLY A 12 42.18 -7.16 -10.22
C GLY A 12 41.29 -6.84 -9.02
N THR A 13 41.89 -6.56 -7.86
CA THR A 13 41.13 -6.17 -6.65
C THR A 13 40.43 -4.83 -6.81
N THR A 14 41.09 -3.86 -7.44
CA THR A 14 40.51 -2.52 -7.67
C THR A 14 39.28 -2.61 -8.58
N VAL A 15 39.33 -3.40 -9.65
CA VAL A 15 38.19 -3.63 -10.55
C VAL A 15 37.04 -4.31 -9.81
N LEU A 16 37.32 -5.32 -8.98
CA LEU A 16 36.30 -6.01 -8.20
C LEU A 16 35.62 -5.10 -7.17
N VAL A 17 36.37 -4.24 -6.49
CA VAL A 17 35.81 -3.27 -5.53
C VAL A 17 34.93 -2.24 -6.25
N LEU A 18 35.40 -1.69 -7.37
CA LEU A 18 34.62 -0.74 -8.16
C LEU A 18 33.35 -1.39 -8.72
N ALA A 19 33.41 -2.64 -9.18
CA ALA A 19 32.24 -3.38 -9.64
C ALA A 19 31.24 -3.65 -8.50
N ALA A 20 31.71 -4.06 -7.32
CA ALA A 20 30.86 -4.28 -6.15
C ALA A 20 30.19 -2.98 -5.67
N VAL A 21 30.94 -1.87 -5.62
CA VAL A 21 30.41 -0.54 -5.29
C VAL A 21 29.39 -0.09 -6.34
N ALA A 22 29.67 -0.26 -7.63
CA ALA A 22 28.74 0.06 -8.70
C ALA A 22 27.46 -0.78 -8.60
N LEU A 23 27.55 -2.07 -8.25
CA LEU A 23 26.40 -2.96 -8.08
C LEU A 23 25.55 -2.57 -6.87
N LEU A 24 26.20 -2.19 -5.75
CA LEU A 24 25.54 -1.67 -4.55
C LEU A 24 24.85 -0.31 -4.80
N LEU A 25 25.47 0.58 -5.58
CA LEU A 25 24.88 1.86 -5.99
C LEU A 25 23.76 1.67 -7.03
N SER A 26 23.86 0.65 -7.89
CA SER A 26 22.82 0.32 -8.88
C SER A 26 21.56 -0.25 -8.23
N ARG A 27 21.70 -0.98 -7.12
CA ARG A 27 20.57 -1.37 -6.25
C ARG A 27 19.84 -0.20 -5.61
N LYS A 28 20.50 0.97 -5.50
CA LYS A 28 19.90 2.22 -5.03
C LYS A 28 19.36 3.10 -6.16
N ARG A 29 19.43 2.67 -7.42
CA ARG A 29 18.76 3.43 -8.49
C ARG A 29 17.28 3.45 -8.16
N PRO A 30 16.67 4.63 -7.95
CA PRO A 30 15.23 4.70 -7.82
C PRO A 30 14.65 4.07 -9.08
N PRO A 31 13.67 3.16 -8.98
CA PRO A 31 12.97 2.67 -10.16
C PRO A 31 12.56 3.90 -10.97
N THR A 32 12.85 3.90 -12.28
CA THR A 32 12.47 4.98 -13.22
C THR A 32 11.15 5.55 -12.77
N ALA A 33 11.14 6.82 -12.35
CA ALA A 33 10.04 7.42 -11.62
C ALA A 33 8.73 7.10 -12.34
N MET A 34 7.98 6.13 -11.81
CA MET A 34 6.76 5.70 -12.47
C MET A 34 5.83 6.90 -12.43
N THR A 35 5.41 7.36 -13.61
CA THR A 35 4.52 8.52 -13.68
C THR A 35 3.22 8.21 -12.94
N VAL A 36 2.65 9.20 -12.26
CA VAL A 36 1.35 9.07 -11.58
C VAL A 36 0.30 8.49 -12.54
N ALA A 37 0.28 8.95 -13.80
CA ALA A 37 -0.62 8.44 -14.82
C ALA A 37 -0.47 6.93 -15.06
N ARG A 38 0.77 6.41 -15.13
CA ARG A 38 1.01 4.97 -15.29
C ARG A 38 0.60 4.20 -14.04
N ALA A 39 0.88 4.73 -12.85
CA ALA A 39 0.45 4.15 -11.59
C ALA A 39 -1.08 4.02 -11.55
N ARG A 40 -1.80 5.08 -11.88
CA ARG A 40 -3.28 5.10 -11.94
C ARG A 40 -3.81 4.05 -12.90
N LYS A 41 -3.26 4.01 -14.12
CA LYS A 41 -3.64 2.99 -15.12
C LYS A 41 -3.46 1.57 -14.57
N ASN A 42 -2.31 1.30 -13.95
CA ASN A 42 -2.01 -0.01 -13.37
C ASN A 42 -2.94 -0.37 -12.20
N PHE A 43 -3.39 0.62 -11.41
CA PHE A 43 -4.38 0.41 -10.36
C PHE A 43 -5.68 -0.12 -10.95
N TYR A 44 -6.24 0.60 -11.93
CA TYR A 44 -7.49 0.21 -12.59
C TYR A 44 -7.40 -1.16 -13.26
N LEU A 45 -6.27 -1.50 -13.88
CA LEU A 45 -6.06 -2.81 -14.51
C LEU A 45 -6.08 -3.99 -13.51
N ARG A 46 -5.74 -3.76 -12.24
CA ARG A 46 -5.70 -4.80 -11.20
C ARG A 46 -6.77 -4.62 -10.13
N ARG A 47 -7.73 -3.73 -10.36
CA ARG A 47 -8.65 -3.24 -9.33
C ARG A 47 -9.41 -4.37 -8.63
N GLU A 48 -10.08 -5.23 -9.39
CA GLU A 48 -10.90 -6.32 -8.83
C GLU A 48 -10.05 -7.27 -7.96
N TRP A 49 -8.83 -7.57 -8.40
CA TRP A 49 -7.90 -8.39 -7.61
C TRP A 49 -7.46 -7.69 -6.32
N LEU A 50 -7.21 -6.38 -6.37
CA LEU A 50 -6.86 -5.58 -5.20
C LEU A 50 -8.02 -5.54 -4.20
N GLU A 51 -9.25 -5.34 -4.67
CA GLU A 51 -10.47 -5.31 -3.85
C GLU A 51 -10.73 -6.67 -3.18
N ALA A 52 -10.59 -7.78 -3.93
CA ALA A 52 -10.67 -9.11 -3.36
C ALA A 52 -9.60 -9.36 -2.29
N LYS A 53 -8.34 -8.99 -2.57
CA LYS A 53 -7.23 -9.10 -1.62
C LYS A 53 -7.46 -8.23 -0.38
N PHE A 54 -8.01 -7.03 -0.55
CA PHE A 54 -8.38 -6.15 0.55
C PHE A 54 -9.37 -6.84 1.48
N PHE A 55 -10.47 -7.35 0.93
CA PHE A 55 -11.53 -7.97 1.73
C PHE A 55 -11.02 -9.23 2.46
N GLN A 56 -10.20 -10.04 1.78
CA GLN A 56 -9.54 -11.18 2.39
C GLN A 56 -8.69 -10.78 3.60
N LEU A 57 -7.81 -9.77 3.45
CA LEU A 57 -6.93 -9.35 4.55
C LEU A 57 -7.71 -8.64 5.67
N ALA A 58 -8.71 -7.83 5.32
CA ALA A 58 -9.54 -7.12 6.28
C ALA A 58 -10.33 -8.09 7.16
N SER A 59 -10.99 -9.09 6.56
CA SER A 59 -11.76 -10.11 7.29
C SER A 59 -10.90 -10.98 8.21
N GLN A 60 -9.64 -11.22 7.84
CA GLN A 60 -8.67 -11.97 8.66
C GLN A 60 -7.99 -11.13 9.76
N SER A 61 -8.15 -9.81 9.75
CA SER A 61 -7.42 -8.91 10.66
C SER A 61 -7.91 -8.93 12.11
N GLY A 62 -9.13 -9.44 12.35
CA GLY A 62 -9.79 -9.38 13.67
C GLY A 62 -10.14 -7.97 14.15
N LYS A 63 -10.09 -6.96 13.25
CA LYS A 63 -10.41 -5.56 13.54
C LYS A 63 -11.63 -5.12 12.75
N PRO A 64 -12.61 -4.42 13.34
CA PRO A 64 -12.71 -4.08 14.75
C PRO A 64 -12.96 -5.30 15.64
N ARG A 65 -12.50 -5.26 16.89
CA ARG A 65 -12.67 -6.37 17.84
C ARG A 65 -14.15 -6.69 18.05
N GLY A 66 -14.47 -7.98 18.10
CA GLY A 66 -15.84 -8.47 18.31
C GLY A 66 -16.73 -8.39 17.07
N LEU A 67 -16.19 -7.95 15.93
CA LEU A 67 -16.91 -7.85 14.66
C LEU A 67 -16.23 -8.70 13.58
N GLU A 68 -17.06 -9.35 12.77
CA GLU A 68 -16.70 -10.06 11.55
C GLU A 68 -17.04 -9.18 10.35
N TRP A 69 -16.11 -9.10 9.38
CA TRP A 69 -16.39 -8.52 8.07
C TRP A 69 -17.23 -9.49 7.26
N VAL A 70 -18.46 -9.12 6.94
CA VAL A 70 -19.38 -9.96 6.18
C VAL A 70 -19.29 -9.65 4.69
N ASP A 71 -19.25 -8.36 4.36
CA ASP A 71 -19.29 -7.89 2.98
C ASP A 71 -18.72 -6.47 2.87
N VAL A 72 -18.24 -6.12 1.67
CA VAL A 72 -17.71 -4.79 1.34
C VAL A 72 -18.11 -4.43 -0.08
N ASP A 73 -18.85 -3.33 -0.20
CA ASP A 73 -19.18 -2.72 -1.49
C ASP A 73 -18.20 -1.57 -1.80
N PHE A 74 -17.65 -1.55 -3.00
CA PHE A 74 -16.62 -0.59 -3.43
C PHE A 74 -17.19 0.44 -4.41
N GLU A 75 -16.98 1.72 -4.13
CA GLU A 75 -17.36 2.80 -5.05
C GLU A 75 -16.42 2.88 -6.25
N SER A 76 -16.94 3.23 -7.43
CA SER A 76 -16.15 3.36 -8.65
C SER A 76 -15.06 4.44 -8.60
N ALA A 77 -15.25 5.51 -7.81
CA ALA A 77 -14.31 6.62 -7.71
C ALA A 77 -13.05 6.23 -6.89
N VAL A 78 -11.90 6.77 -7.28
CA VAL A 78 -10.62 6.53 -6.60
C VAL A 78 -9.93 7.87 -6.38
N SER A 79 -9.59 8.17 -5.13
CA SER A 79 -8.75 9.33 -4.79
C SER A 79 -7.31 8.87 -4.60
N PHE A 80 -6.39 9.49 -5.33
CA PHE A 80 -4.97 9.19 -5.22
C PHE A 80 -4.30 10.19 -4.30
N ALA A 81 -3.38 9.71 -3.48
CA ALA A 81 -2.57 10.55 -2.62
C ALA A 81 -1.09 10.14 -2.70
N ARG A 82 -0.20 11.05 -2.31
CA ARG A 82 1.20 10.77 -2.09
C ARG A 82 1.46 10.74 -0.59
N ASP A 83 2.08 9.68 -0.13
CA ASP A 83 2.63 9.57 1.21
C ASP A 83 3.82 10.52 1.30
N ARG A 84 3.72 11.55 2.16
CA ARG A 84 4.74 12.61 2.30
C ARG A 84 6.07 12.08 2.81
N SER A 85 6.04 11.02 3.63
CA SER A 85 7.26 10.46 4.25
C SER A 85 8.07 9.61 3.28
N THR A 86 7.40 8.90 2.38
CA THR A 86 8.05 7.95 1.45
C THR A 86 8.03 8.41 0.00
N GLY A 87 7.23 9.41 -0.34
CA GLY A 87 6.95 9.83 -1.72
C GLY A 87 6.13 8.82 -2.53
N ARG A 88 5.70 7.71 -1.92
CA ARG A 88 4.96 6.62 -2.60
C ARG A 88 3.49 6.97 -2.77
N LEU A 89 2.86 6.39 -3.79
CA LEU A 89 1.44 6.61 -4.04
C LEU A 89 0.56 5.73 -3.14
N ARG A 90 -0.56 6.30 -2.73
CA ARG A 90 -1.70 5.64 -2.11
C ARG A 90 -2.91 5.81 -3.00
N ALA A 91 -3.78 4.82 -3.01
CA ALA A 91 -5.11 4.93 -3.60
C ALA A 91 -6.13 4.67 -2.49
N LEU A 92 -7.13 5.54 -2.40
CA LEU A 92 -8.22 5.43 -1.45
C LEU A 92 -9.52 5.26 -2.25
N VAL A 93 -10.28 4.23 -1.91
CA VAL A 93 -11.56 3.89 -2.55
C VAL A 93 -12.64 3.96 -1.49
N GLY A 94 -13.74 4.64 -1.78
CA GLY A 94 -14.90 4.67 -0.89
C GLY A 94 -15.49 3.27 -0.77
N VAL A 95 -15.82 2.84 0.45
CA VAL A 95 -16.43 1.53 0.67
C VAL A 95 -17.57 1.60 1.67
N THR A 96 -18.54 0.73 1.47
CA THR A 96 -19.60 0.44 2.44
C THR A 96 -19.41 -0.95 3.00
N ILE A 97 -19.16 -1.04 4.31
CA ILE A 97 -18.81 -2.29 4.99
C ILE A 97 -20.00 -2.80 5.78
N LYS A 98 -20.26 -4.10 5.67
CA LYS A 98 -21.21 -4.82 6.52
C LYS A 98 -20.47 -5.64 7.56
N PHE A 99 -20.80 -5.41 8.83
CA PHE A 99 -20.29 -6.17 9.96
C PHE A 99 -21.35 -7.11 10.53
N ARG A 100 -20.88 -8.14 11.25
CA ARG A 100 -21.69 -8.97 12.15
C ARG A 100 -20.96 -9.10 13.48
N ALA A 101 -21.72 -9.19 14.58
CA ALA A 101 -21.13 -9.50 15.87
C ALA A 101 -20.61 -10.95 15.87
N VAL A 102 -19.41 -11.14 16.38
CA VAL A 102 -18.89 -12.48 16.68
C VAL A 102 -19.47 -12.93 18.01
N GLU A 103 -19.95 -14.17 18.11
CA GLU A 103 -20.45 -14.75 19.35
C GLU A 103 -19.33 -14.85 20.40
N GLY A 104 -19.64 -14.45 21.64
CA GLY A 104 -18.66 -14.22 22.71
C GLY A 104 -17.77 -12.99 22.48
N GLY A 105 -18.04 -12.18 21.45
CA GLY A 105 -17.21 -11.06 21.01
C GLY A 105 -17.46 -9.75 21.76
N GLY A 106 -18.53 -9.66 22.55
CA GLY A 106 -18.91 -8.50 23.36
C GLY A 106 -19.59 -7.39 22.54
N MET A 107 -20.12 -7.71 21.37
CA MET A 107 -20.76 -6.78 20.44
C MET A 107 -22.18 -7.21 20.03
N GLU A 108 -22.67 -8.34 20.55
CA GLU A 108 -23.95 -8.96 20.19
C GLU A 108 -25.15 -8.06 20.54
N ASP A 109 -25.09 -7.40 21.69
CA ASP A 109 -26.16 -6.50 22.16
C ASP A 109 -26.04 -5.07 21.61
N ASN A 110 -25.03 -4.78 20.80
CA ASN A 110 -24.84 -3.43 20.24
C ASN A 110 -25.78 -3.23 19.04
N PRO A 111 -26.80 -2.36 19.15
CA PRO A 111 -27.82 -2.20 18.12
C PRO A 111 -27.27 -1.65 16.80
N ASN A 112 -26.05 -1.08 16.82
CA ASN A 112 -25.45 -0.49 15.65
C ASN A 112 -24.59 -1.47 14.82
N VAL A 113 -24.44 -2.73 15.23
CA VAL A 113 -23.57 -3.69 14.54
C VAL A 113 -24.10 -4.08 13.17
N GLY A 114 -25.42 -4.21 13.04
CA GLY A 114 -26.06 -4.50 11.75
C GLY A 114 -26.06 -3.32 10.77
N ASN A 115 -25.68 -2.11 11.21
CA ASN A 115 -25.68 -0.93 10.36
C ASN A 115 -24.45 -0.94 9.44
N LEU A 116 -24.69 -0.60 8.18
CA LEU A 116 -23.62 -0.39 7.21
C LEU A 116 -22.70 0.76 7.64
N ARG A 117 -21.41 0.62 7.36
CA ARG A 117 -20.39 1.60 7.70
C ARG A 117 -19.72 2.15 6.45
N ALA A 118 -19.81 3.45 6.26
CA ALA A 118 -18.99 4.16 5.28
C ALA A 118 -17.52 4.16 5.75
N ALA A 119 -16.59 3.93 4.83
CA ALA A 119 -15.17 3.98 5.09
C ALA A 119 -14.38 4.26 3.80
N SER A 120 -13.06 4.39 3.93
CA SER A 120 -12.12 4.42 2.81
C SER A 120 -11.16 3.24 2.89
N ALA A 121 -11.21 2.35 1.91
CA ALA A 121 -10.23 1.28 1.72
C ALA A 121 -8.91 1.87 1.21
N MET A 122 -7.79 1.47 1.80
CA MET A 122 -6.47 1.99 1.45
C MET A 122 -5.61 0.95 0.72
N PHE A 123 -5.02 1.40 -0.38
CA PHE A 123 -4.06 0.67 -1.20
C PHE A 123 -2.77 1.46 -1.30
N PHE A 124 -1.68 0.77 -1.57
CA PHE A 124 -0.35 1.39 -1.66
C PHE A 124 0.44 0.87 -2.84
N HIS A 125 1.25 1.77 -3.40
CA HIS A 125 2.19 1.44 -4.46
C HIS A 125 3.59 1.33 -3.87
N ASP A 126 4.24 0.18 -4.00
CA ASP A 126 5.57 -0.06 -3.41
C ASP A 126 6.75 0.45 -4.26
N GLY A 127 6.46 0.91 -5.47
CA GLY A 127 7.43 1.33 -6.48
C GLY A 127 7.38 0.48 -7.74
N THR A 128 6.81 -0.73 -7.64
CA THR A 128 6.62 -1.67 -8.74
C THR A 128 5.15 -2.00 -8.97
N GLU A 129 4.42 -2.30 -7.90
CA GLU A 129 3.02 -2.71 -7.99
C GLU A 129 2.13 -2.13 -6.88
N TRP A 130 0.82 -2.24 -7.11
CA TRP A 130 -0.19 -1.95 -6.12
C TRP A 130 -0.44 -3.16 -5.21
N SER A 131 -0.63 -2.90 -3.93
CA SER A 131 -1.03 -3.88 -2.92
C SER A 131 -1.89 -3.20 -1.84
N THR A 132 -2.30 -3.96 -0.84
CA THR A 132 -3.05 -3.52 0.34
C THR A 132 -2.72 -4.39 1.53
N ASP A 133 -2.90 -3.81 2.72
CA ASP A 133 -2.83 -4.50 4.02
C ASP A 133 -4.24 -4.76 4.60
N GLY A 134 -5.32 -4.53 3.83
CA GLY A 134 -6.70 -4.63 4.30
C GLY A 134 -7.12 -3.50 5.25
N LYS A 135 -6.39 -2.37 5.27
CA LYS A 135 -6.66 -1.24 6.17
C LYS A 135 -7.77 -0.35 5.61
N ALA A 136 -8.82 -0.16 6.41
CA ALA A 136 -9.88 0.83 6.18
C ALA A 136 -9.79 2.00 7.15
N ILE A 137 -10.13 3.19 6.68
CA ILE A 137 -10.37 4.38 7.51
C ILE A 137 -11.89 4.52 7.66
N LEU A 138 -12.41 4.17 8.83
CA LEU A 138 -13.86 4.17 9.07
C LEU A 138 -14.40 5.59 9.19
N ASN A 139 -15.65 5.77 8.77
CA ASN A 139 -16.46 7.00 8.87
C ASN A 139 -15.93 8.21 8.08
N LEU A 140 -14.98 8.01 7.16
CA LEU A 140 -14.48 9.06 6.26
C LEU A 140 -14.51 8.57 4.82
N ASN A 141 -14.96 9.42 3.90
CA ASN A 141 -14.79 9.20 2.47
C ASN A 141 -13.33 9.47 2.04
N PRO A 142 -12.90 9.08 0.81
CA PRO A 142 -11.50 9.14 0.43
C PRO A 142 -10.86 10.52 0.52
N THR A 143 -11.56 11.57 0.08
CA THR A 143 -11.04 12.94 0.11
C THR A 143 -10.97 13.46 1.56
N GLN A 144 -12.00 13.20 2.37
CA GLN A 144 -11.99 13.52 3.80
C GLN A 144 -10.88 12.78 4.55
N ALA A 145 -10.62 11.52 4.20
CA ALA A 145 -9.53 10.74 4.79
C ALA A 145 -8.17 11.36 4.45
N ILE A 146 -7.95 11.75 3.19
CA ILE A 146 -6.70 12.43 2.78
C ILE A 146 -6.54 13.76 3.52
N GLU A 147 -7.60 14.55 3.66
CA GLU A 147 -7.59 15.81 4.40
C GLU A 147 -7.31 15.61 5.90
N HIS A 148 -8.01 14.65 6.52
CA HIS A 148 -7.82 14.30 7.93
C HIS A 148 -6.38 13.86 8.22
N PHE A 149 -5.76 13.11 7.30
CA PHE A 149 -4.37 12.69 7.37
C PHE A 149 -3.42 13.57 6.55
N SER A 150 -3.71 14.86 6.37
CA SER A 150 -2.94 15.79 5.52
C SER A 150 -1.45 15.95 5.86
N ARG A 151 -1.06 15.63 7.10
CA ARG A 151 0.35 15.58 7.54
C ARG A 151 1.11 14.40 6.91
N GLU A 152 0.41 13.33 6.57
CA GLU A 152 0.96 12.10 6.01
C GLU A 152 0.64 11.96 4.51
N LEU A 153 -0.53 12.44 4.09
CA LEU A 153 -1.06 12.30 2.75
C LEU A 153 -1.20 13.64 2.05
N GLU A 154 -0.84 13.65 0.78
CA GLU A 154 -1.02 14.78 -0.14
C GLU A 154 -1.91 14.34 -1.30
N LEU A 155 -3.03 15.02 -1.52
CA LEU A 155 -3.89 14.70 -2.67
C LEU A 155 -3.10 14.86 -3.99
N VAL A 156 -3.29 13.92 -4.90
CA VAL A 156 -2.69 13.96 -6.24
C VAL A 156 -3.82 14.05 -7.26
N GLU A 157 -3.91 15.18 -7.95
CA GLU A 157 -4.85 15.45 -9.05
C GLU A 157 -4.53 14.66 -10.33
#